data_AF-A0A947IYV0-F1
#
_entry.id   AF-A0A947IYV0-F1
#
_cell.length_a   1.000
_cell.length_b   1.000
_cell.length_c   1.000
_cell.angle_alpha   90.00
_cell.angle_beta   90.00
_cell.angle_gamma   90.00
#
_symmetry.space_group_name_H-M   'P 1'
#
loop_
_entity.id
_entity.type
_entity.pdbx_description
1 polymer ?
#
loop_
_entity_poly.entity_id
_entity_poly.type
_entity_poly.pdbx_seq_one_letter_code
_entity_poly.pdbx_strand_id
1 'polypeptide(L)'
;MNQVCIFEDDKVDRLQPLTFSRPVYELRCGIKTLREKIMDLYPKASFVLHCRSYLEDVLKEKTSMPINTLQPETTLFINGRAFADFKLAKEIPLKGKEEIYVKGTTVIAARVDKKNIKKLKIPELFTKKYFKGKENNVNVSTISYFWDLLRVNADTISKDSIDTLLLGKSHSPLGENVSVVNKEHIF
;
A
#
# COMPACT_ATOMS: atom_id res chain seq x y z
N MET A 1 9.31 13.22 -13.53
CA MET A 1 8.05 12.47 -13.40
C MET A 1 7.57 12.63 -11.96
N ASN A 2 6.48 11.97 -11.54
CA ASN A 2 6.10 11.90 -10.13
C ASN A 2 6.43 10.50 -9.63
N GLN A 3 7.12 10.41 -8.51
CA GLN A 3 7.47 9.16 -7.87
C GLN A 3 6.53 8.88 -6.69
N VAL A 4 6.17 7.63 -6.47
CA VAL A 4 5.52 7.15 -5.24
C VAL A 4 6.50 6.27 -4.48
N CYS A 5 6.72 6.57 -3.21
CA CYS A 5 7.50 5.74 -2.30
C CYS A 5 6.56 5.04 -1.32
N ILE A 6 6.50 3.71 -1.34
CA ILE A 6 5.73 2.95 -0.34
C ILE A 6 6.65 2.63 0.83
N PHE A 7 6.32 3.12 2.03
CA PHE A 7 7.21 3.08 3.18
C PHE A 7 6.67 2.28 4.37
N GLU A 8 7.58 1.89 5.27
CA GLU A 8 7.27 1.26 6.55
C GLU A 8 7.41 2.30 7.68
N ASP A 9 6.52 2.25 8.65
CA ASP A 9 6.53 3.13 9.81
C ASP A 9 6.73 2.37 11.13
N ASP A 10 6.80 3.12 12.22
CA ASP A 10 7.05 2.61 13.58
C ASP A 10 5.96 1.67 14.13
N LYS A 11 4.89 1.39 13.37
CA LYS A 11 3.80 0.49 13.78
C LYS A 11 3.82 -0.85 13.06
N VAL A 12 4.88 -1.16 12.32
CA VAL A 12 5.09 -2.46 11.68
C VAL A 12 5.20 -3.61 12.69
N ASP A 13 5.63 -3.31 13.91
CA ASP A 13 5.76 -4.23 15.04
C ASP A 13 4.41 -4.88 15.43
N ARG A 14 3.31 -4.11 15.37
CA ARG A 14 1.94 -4.59 15.65
C ARG A 14 1.41 -5.63 14.67
N LEU A 15 2.12 -5.81 13.55
CA LEU A 15 1.79 -6.75 12.49
C LEU A 15 2.71 -7.96 12.48
N GLN A 16 3.61 -8.07 13.47
CA GLN A 16 4.35 -9.29 13.70
C GLN A 16 3.40 -10.42 14.13
N PRO A 17 3.71 -11.68 13.75
CA PRO A 17 4.92 -12.13 13.05
C PRO A 17 4.87 -11.97 11.52
N LEU A 18 3.77 -11.47 10.95
CA LEU A 18 3.54 -11.44 9.49
C LEU A 18 4.55 -10.55 8.75
N THR A 19 5.12 -9.56 9.44
CA THR A 19 6.09 -8.60 8.91
C THR A 19 7.55 -8.96 9.23
N PHE A 20 7.85 -10.14 9.76
CA PHE A 20 9.25 -10.53 10.01
C PHE A 20 10.02 -10.79 8.72
N SER A 21 9.42 -11.51 7.77
CA SER A 21 10.10 -11.96 6.55
C SER A 21 9.80 -11.09 5.32
N ARG A 22 9.05 -10.00 5.50
CA ARG A 22 8.58 -9.13 4.41
C ARG A 22 8.14 -7.77 4.93
N PRO A 23 8.18 -6.73 4.08
CA PRO A 23 7.62 -5.43 4.42
C PRO A 23 6.10 -5.50 4.57
N VAL A 24 5.54 -4.56 5.33
CA VAL A 24 4.09 -4.55 5.62
C VAL A 24 3.20 -4.47 4.38
N TYR A 25 3.63 -3.79 3.32
CA TYR A 25 2.86 -3.67 2.08
C TYR A 25 2.84 -4.96 1.24
N GLU A 26 3.67 -5.95 1.55
CA GLU A 26 3.63 -7.29 0.93
C GLU A 26 2.58 -8.20 1.59
N LEU A 27 1.86 -7.72 2.60
CA LEU A 27 0.72 -8.44 3.16
C LEU A 27 -0.45 -8.43 2.17
N ARG A 28 -1.14 -9.57 2.08
CA ARG A 28 -2.36 -9.71 1.29
C ARG A 28 -3.58 -9.32 2.11
N CYS A 29 -4.49 -8.60 1.45
CA CYS A 29 -5.79 -8.25 1.97
C CYS A 29 -6.76 -8.32 0.80
N GLY A 30 -7.55 -9.38 0.70
CA GLY A 30 -8.21 -9.73 -0.56
C GLY A 30 -7.32 -10.57 -1.47
N ILE A 31 -7.48 -10.37 -2.78
CA ILE A 31 -6.73 -11.09 -3.83
C ILE A 31 -5.33 -10.47 -3.98
N LYS A 32 -5.26 -9.15 -3.85
CA LYS A 32 -4.03 -8.36 -4.04
C LYS A 32 -3.31 -8.05 -2.71
N THR A 33 -2.01 -7.82 -2.82
CA THR A 33 -1.19 -7.20 -1.77
C THR A 33 -1.55 -5.73 -1.58
N LEU A 34 -1.23 -5.16 -0.42
CA LEU A 34 -1.41 -3.72 -0.19
C LEU A 34 -0.59 -2.88 -1.17
N ARG A 35 0.62 -3.35 -1.52
CA ARG A 35 1.47 -2.73 -2.55
C ARG A 35 0.75 -2.63 -3.88
N GLU A 36 0.22 -3.74 -4.39
CA GLU A 36 -0.49 -3.78 -5.68
C GLU A 36 -1.69 -2.83 -5.69
N LYS A 37 -2.47 -2.82 -4.60
CA LYS A 37 -3.61 -1.89 -4.48
C LYS A 37 -3.18 -0.42 -4.49
N ILE A 38 -2.09 -0.07 -3.80
CA ILE A 38 -1.54 1.29 -3.87
C ILE A 38 -1.09 1.60 -5.30
N MET A 39 -0.46 0.65 -5.99
CA MET A 39 0.01 0.86 -7.36
C MET A 39 -1.14 1.09 -8.35
N ASP A 40 -2.23 0.35 -8.23
CA ASP A 40 -3.44 0.48 -9.05
C ASP A 40 -4.07 1.89 -8.94
N LEU A 41 -3.94 2.54 -7.77
CA LEU A 41 -4.43 3.89 -7.53
C LEU A 41 -3.58 5.00 -8.18
N TYR A 42 -2.31 4.71 -8.50
CA TYR A 42 -1.37 5.68 -9.07
C TYR A 42 -0.68 5.15 -10.34
N PRO A 43 -1.43 4.77 -11.40
CA PRO A 43 -0.88 4.07 -12.57
C PRO A 43 0.08 4.92 -13.42
N LYS A 44 0.15 6.24 -13.17
CA LYS A 44 1.03 7.18 -13.89
C LYS A 44 2.31 7.52 -13.11
N ALA A 45 2.54 6.89 -11.96
CA ALA A 45 3.71 7.14 -11.12
C ALA A 45 4.80 6.10 -11.37
N SER A 46 6.06 6.51 -11.23
CA SER A 46 7.15 5.56 -10.97
C SER A 46 7.12 5.17 -9.49
N PHE A 47 7.52 3.95 -9.15
CA PHE A 47 7.47 3.46 -7.79
C PHE A 47 8.85 3.12 -7.25
N VAL A 48 9.05 3.41 -5.96
CA VAL A 48 10.20 2.99 -5.15
C VAL A 48 9.65 2.40 -3.86
N LEU A 49 10.30 1.35 -3.37
CA LEU A 49 9.92 0.68 -2.14
C LEU A 49 10.90 1.08 -1.04
N HIS A 50 10.39 1.27 0.16
CA HIS A 50 11.21 1.40 1.36
C HIS A 50 10.95 0.22 2.27
N CYS A 51 11.99 -0.36 2.85
CA CYS A 51 11.88 -1.40 3.86
C CYS A 51 13.04 -1.34 4.84
N ARG A 52 12.86 -1.98 5.99
CA ARG A 52 13.95 -2.25 6.93
C ARG A 52 15.14 -2.90 6.22
N SER A 53 16.36 -2.50 6.56
CA SER A 53 17.58 -2.86 5.81
C SER A 53 17.76 -4.36 5.63
N TYR A 54 17.47 -5.16 6.66
CA TYR A 54 17.61 -6.62 6.60
C TYR A 54 16.65 -7.31 5.62
N LEU A 55 15.59 -6.63 5.17
CA LEU A 55 14.63 -7.15 4.18
C LEU A 55 14.99 -6.78 2.74
N GLU A 56 15.99 -5.91 2.56
CA GLU A 56 16.30 -5.33 1.24
C GLU A 56 16.67 -6.41 0.22
N ASP A 57 17.57 -7.33 0.58
CA ASP A 57 18.03 -8.38 -0.32
C ASP A 57 16.90 -9.37 -0.67
N VAL A 58 16.09 -9.75 0.32
CA VAL A 58 14.90 -10.61 0.11
C VAL A 58 13.88 -9.94 -0.81
N LEU A 59 13.74 -8.61 -0.74
CA LEU A 59 12.82 -7.88 -1.60
C LEU A 59 13.38 -7.72 -3.02
N LYS A 60 14.69 -7.52 -3.19
CA LYS A 60 15.36 -7.48 -4.51
C LYS A 60 15.18 -8.77 -5.30
N GLU A 61 15.14 -9.93 -4.63
CA GLU A 61 14.84 -11.21 -5.29
C GLU A 61 13.41 -11.30 -5.85
N LYS A 62 12.48 -10.52 -5.29
CA LYS A 62 11.05 -10.58 -5.63
C LYS A 62 10.59 -9.48 -6.59
N THR A 63 11.38 -8.42 -6.77
CA THR A 63 11.00 -7.29 -7.62
C THR A 63 12.21 -6.54 -8.17
N SER A 64 12.08 -6.04 -9.40
CA SER A 64 13.08 -5.17 -10.05
C SER A 64 12.91 -3.69 -9.67
N MET A 65 12.00 -3.35 -8.77
CA MET A 65 11.76 -1.97 -8.36
C MET A 65 12.93 -1.42 -7.54
N PRO A 66 13.24 -0.11 -7.61
CA PRO A 66 14.20 0.52 -6.71
C PRO A 66 13.74 0.33 -5.25
N ILE A 67 14.66 -0.10 -4.38
CA ILE A 67 14.43 -0.30 -2.95
C ILE A 67 15.39 0.61 -2.20
N ASN A 68 14.89 1.34 -1.20
CA ASN A 68 15.65 2.29 -0.36
C ASN A 68 16.46 3.33 -1.15
N THR A 69 16.13 3.55 -2.43
CA THR A 69 16.89 4.36 -3.38
C THR A 69 15.98 5.36 -4.08
N LEU A 70 15.74 6.48 -3.40
CA LEU A 70 14.88 7.56 -3.92
C LEU A 70 15.51 8.23 -5.14
N GLN A 71 14.69 8.53 -6.14
CA GLN A 71 15.12 9.30 -7.30
C GLN A 71 15.01 10.80 -6.99
N PRO A 72 15.82 11.68 -7.59
CA PRO A 72 15.76 13.12 -7.36
C PRO A 72 14.56 13.73 -8.12
N GLU A 73 13.36 13.31 -7.76
CA GLU A 73 12.06 13.76 -8.29
C GLU A 73 11.16 14.22 -7.14
N THR A 74 9.98 14.78 -7.43
CA THR A 74 8.98 15.00 -6.38
C THR A 74 8.36 13.64 -6.03
N THR A 75 8.38 13.29 -4.75
CA THR A 75 7.98 11.97 -4.26
C THR A 75 6.80 12.08 -3.32
N LEU A 76 5.75 11.30 -3.61
CA LEU A 76 4.65 11.04 -2.70
C LEU A 76 4.97 9.77 -1.89
N PHE A 77 5.30 9.94 -0.62
CA PHE A 77 5.44 8.85 0.33
C PHE A 77 4.06 8.38 0.75
N ILE A 78 3.78 7.09 0.67
CA ILE A 78 2.53 6.46 1.10
C ILE A 78 2.86 5.37 2.11
N ASN A 79 2.17 5.40 3.24
CA ASN A 79 2.34 4.41 4.30
C ASN A 79 1.89 3.04 3.80
N GLY A 80 2.75 2.04 3.86
CA GLY A 80 2.46 0.68 3.40
C GLY A 80 1.32 -0.01 4.15
N ARG A 81 0.91 0.52 5.31
CA ARG A 81 -0.27 0.06 6.07
C ARG A 81 -1.58 0.67 5.59
N ALA A 82 -1.55 1.65 4.69
CA ALA A 82 -2.76 2.35 4.25
C ALA A 82 -3.72 1.40 3.52
N PHE A 83 -5.01 1.51 3.84
CA PHE A 83 -6.05 0.89 3.04
C PHE A 83 -6.15 1.65 1.71
N ALA A 84 -5.64 1.02 0.66
CA ALA A 84 -5.69 1.53 -0.69
C ALA A 84 -7.08 1.28 -1.30
N ASP A 85 -8.02 2.16 -0.95
CA ASP A 85 -9.31 2.29 -1.62
C ASP A 85 -9.35 3.58 -2.46
N PHE A 86 -10.44 3.78 -3.21
CA PHE A 86 -10.61 4.98 -4.04
C PHE A 86 -10.59 6.29 -3.23
N LYS A 87 -10.86 6.26 -1.92
CA LYS A 87 -10.81 7.46 -1.07
C LYS A 87 -9.37 7.92 -0.88
N LEU A 88 -8.42 6.99 -0.81
CA LEU A 88 -7.00 7.31 -0.71
C LEU A 88 -6.54 8.20 -1.86
N ALA A 89 -6.79 7.80 -3.12
CA ALA A 89 -6.37 8.59 -4.28
C ALA A 89 -7.14 9.91 -4.43
N LYS A 90 -8.41 9.94 -3.98
CA LYS A 90 -9.24 11.15 -3.99
C LYS A 90 -8.75 12.20 -3.00
N GLU A 91 -8.39 11.80 -1.79
CA GLU A 91 -7.89 12.71 -0.75
C GLU A 91 -6.40 13.04 -0.92
N ILE A 92 -5.64 12.12 -1.52
CA ILE A 92 -4.18 12.22 -1.67
C ILE A 92 -3.86 12.13 -3.18
N PRO A 93 -4.01 13.22 -3.94
CA PRO A 93 -3.72 13.22 -5.37
C PRO A 93 -2.23 13.00 -5.64
N LEU A 94 -1.86 12.54 -6.83
CA LEU A 94 -0.44 12.33 -7.19
C LEU A 94 0.35 13.65 -7.32
N LYS A 95 -0.32 14.75 -7.65
CA LYS A 95 0.28 16.09 -7.80
C LYS A 95 -0.28 17.01 -6.73
N GLY A 96 0.53 17.97 -6.30
CA GLY A 96 0.14 18.95 -5.30
C GLY A 96 1.37 19.68 -4.75
N LYS A 97 1.14 20.51 -3.74
CA LYS A 97 2.22 21.15 -2.97
C LYS A 97 2.79 20.17 -1.94
N GLU A 98 3.94 20.51 -1.38
CA GLU A 98 4.54 19.80 -0.25
C GLU A 98 3.61 19.87 0.98
N GLU A 99 3.08 18.71 1.37
CA GLU A 99 2.03 18.56 2.39
C GLU A 99 2.16 17.19 3.06
N ILE A 100 1.70 17.10 4.31
CA ILE A 100 1.65 15.87 5.11
C ILE A 100 0.19 15.51 5.32
N TYR A 101 -0.20 14.30 4.95
CA TYR A 101 -1.54 13.77 5.12
C TYR A 101 -1.57 12.86 6.35
N VAL A 102 -2.37 13.24 7.35
CA VAL A 102 -2.40 12.56 8.66
C VAL A 102 -3.81 12.09 9.02
N LYS A 103 -3.88 11.00 9.78
CA LYS A 103 -5.10 10.57 10.49
C LYS A 103 -4.75 10.32 11.94
N GLY A 104 -5.20 11.22 12.83
CA GLY A 104 -4.76 11.24 14.23
C GLY A 104 -3.24 11.47 14.30
N THR A 105 -2.51 10.52 14.87
CA THR A 105 -1.04 10.59 14.98
C THR A 105 -0.29 9.90 13.84
N THR A 106 -1.01 9.20 12.96
CA THR A 106 -0.40 8.40 11.88
C THR A 106 -0.24 9.24 10.62
N VAL A 107 0.96 9.22 10.03
CA VAL A 107 1.21 9.77 8.70
C VAL A 107 0.74 8.76 7.67
N ILE A 108 -0.28 9.12 6.91
CA ILE A 108 -0.81 8.31 5.81
C ILE A 108 0.04 8.51 4.56
N ALA A 109 0.36 9.77 4.27
CA ALA A 109 1.22 10.12 3.16
C ALA A 109 1.95 11.42 3.42
N ALA A 110 3.03 11.66 2.68
CA ALA A 110 3.71 12.94 2.67
C ALA A 110 4.24 13.21 1.26
N ARG A 111 3.93 14.38 0.71
CA ARG A 111 4.49 14.82 -0.57
C ARG A 111 5.71 15.67 -0.29
N VAL A 112 6.86 15.30 -0.85
CA VAL A 112 8.12 16.00 -0.66
C VAL A 112 8.64 16.45 -2.01
N ASP A 113 8.95 17.74 -2.13
CA ASP A 113 9.48 18.29 -3.37
C ASP A 113 10.90 17.79 -3.66
N LYS A 114 11.26 17.71 -4.94
CA LYS A 114 12.61 17.34 -5.43
C LYS A 114 13.76 18.04 -4.69
N LYS A 115 13.59 19.30 -4.28
CA LYS A 115 14.59 20.10 -3.53
C LYS A 115 14.88 19.53 -2.13
N ASN A 116 13.88 18.89 -1.52
CA ASN A 116 13.93 18.36 -0.16
C ASN A 116 14.26 16.87 -0.15
N ILE A 117 13.95 16.12 -1.22
CA ILE A 117 14.32 14.71 -1.36
C ILE A 117 15.83 14.49 -1.18
N LYS A 118 16.67 15.31 -1.81
CA LYS A 118 18.14 15.18 -1.67
C LYS A 118 18.66 15.35 -0.24
N LYS A 119 17.89 16.01 0.63
CA LYS A 119 18.23 16.25 2.03
C LYS A 119 17.58 15.23 2.98
N LEU A 120 16.67 14.41 2.48
CA LEU A 120 15.94 13.43 3.26
C LEU A 120 16.86 12.23 3.54
N LYS A 121 17.13 11.98 4.82
CA LYS A 121 17.78 10.75 5.26
C LYS A 121 16.73 9.64 5.32
N ILE A 122 16.96 8.54 4.62
CA ILE A 122 16.09 7.36 4.65
C ILE A 122 16.35 6.61 5.96
N PRO A 123 15.36 6.51 6.87
CA PRO A 123 15.49 5.77 8.11
C PRO A 123 15.17 4.28 7.93
N GLU A 124 15.31 3.49 9.00
CA GLU A 124 14.74 2.12 9.03
C GLU A 124 13.21 2.13 9.03
N LEU A 125 12.62 3.09 9.75
CA LEU A 125 11.17 3.27 9.87
C LEU A 125 10.86 4.76 9.82
N PHE A 126 9.95 5.14 8.92
CA PHE A 126 9.50 6.51 8.83
C PHE A 126 8.54 6.85 9.97
N THR A 127 8.65 8.08 10.44
CA THR A 127 7.76 8.69 11.41
C THR A 127 7.56 10.15 11.00
N LYS A 128 6.62 10.84 11.65
CA LYS A 128 6.30 12.23 11.33
C LYS A 128 7.52 13.17 11.29
N LYS A 129 8.56 12.93 12.11
CA LYS A 129 9.76 13.77 12.19
C LYS A 129 10.57 13.87 10.89
N TYR A 130 10.41 12.91 9.98
CA TYR A 130 11.12 12.90 8.68
C TYR A 130 10.41 13.73 7.62
N PHE A 131 9.16 14.11 7.85
CA PHE A 131 8.37 14.91 6.92
C PHE A 131 8.18 16.32 7.46
N LYS A 132 8.24 17.30 6.56
CA LYS A 132 8.00 18.72 6.85
C LYS A 132 6.96 19.23 5.86
N GLY A 133 6.09 20.12 6.32
CA GLY A 133 5.04 20.69 5.48
C GLY A 133 3.77 20.99 6.26
N LYS A 134 2.78 21.55 5.56
CA LYS A 134 1.45 21.76 6.12
C LYS A 134 0.77 20.40 6.33
N GLU A 135 0.16 20.23 7.50
CA GLU A 135 -0.62 19.04 7.81
C GLU A 135 -2.06 19.19 7.33
N ASN A 136 -2.56 18.15 6.65
CA ASN A 136 -3.94 18.02 6.22
C ASN A 136 -4.51 16.72 6.80
N ASN A 137 -5.63 16.81 7.50
CA ASN A 137 -6.32 15.63 8.02
C ASN A 137 -7.04 14.90 6.88
N VAL A 138 -6.85 13.58 6.81
CA VAL A 138 -7.49 12.70 5.82
C VAL A 138 -8.27 11.59 6.49
N ASN A 139 -9.34 11.13 5.86
CA ASN A 139 -10.13 10.00 6.33
C ASN A 139 -9.71 8.67 5.67
N VAL A 140 -8.39 8.44 5.62
CA VAL A 140 -7.81 7.19 5.10
C VAL A 140 -7.37 6.32 6.27
N SER A 141 -7.95 5.12 6.36
CA SER A 141 -7.60 4.17 7.44
C SER A 141 -6.30 3.42 7.15
N THR A 142 -5.65 2.93 8.20
CA THR A 142 -4.49 2.03 8.11
C THR A 142 -4.79 0.73 8.84
N ILE A 143 -4.11 -0.33 8.39
CA ILE A 143 -4.04 -1.60 9.11
C ILE A 143 -3.20 -1.36 10.37
N SER A 144 -3.84 -1.45 11.53
CA SER A 144 -3.20 -1.19 12.82
C SER A 144 -2.73 -2.48 13.48
N TYR A 145 -3.43 -3.59 13.23
CA TYR A 145 -3.15 -4.90 13.78
C TYR A 145 -3.47 -6.01 12.78
N PHE A 146 -2.93 -7.20 12.98
CA PHE A 146 -3.12 -8.31 12.03
C PHE A 146 -4.58 -8.72 11.86
N TRP A 147 -5.42 -8.59 12.90
CA TRP A 147 -6.86 -8.91 12.80
C TRP A 147 -7.65 -7.88 11.98
N ASP A 148 -7.11 -6.69 11.72
CA ASP A 148 -7.75 -5.74 10.79
C ASP A 148 -7.76 -6.33 9.37
N LEU A 149 -6.71 -7.08 8.98
CA LEU A 149 -6.67 -7.80 7.71
C LEU A 149 -7.80 -8.83 7.64
N LEU A 150 -7.99 -9.60 8.71
CA LEU A 150 -9.03 -10.62 8.78
C LEU A 150 -10.43 -10.01 8.70
N ARG A 151 -10.67 -8.93 9.46
CA ARG A 151 -11.99 -8.27 9.55
C ARG A 151 -12.48 -7.79 8.20
N VAL A 152 -11.59 -7.28 7.36
CA VAL A 152 -11.96 -6.68 6.07
C VAL A 152 -11.72 -7.60 4.89
N ASN A 153 -11.19 -8.81 5.12
CA ASN A 153 -10.73 -9.69 4.04
C ASN A 153 -11.89 -10.06 3.10
N ALA A 154 -13.01 -10.53 3.64
CA ALA A 154 -14.16 -11.00 2.85
C ALA A 154 -14.72 -9.90 1.92
N ASP A 155 -14.92 -8.70 2.46
CA ASP A 155 -15.35 -7.53 1.68
C ASP A 155 -14.32 -7.15 0.63
N THR A 156 -13.03 -7.27 0.94
CA THR A 156 -11.94 -6.94 0.01
C THR A 156 -11.82 -7.96 -1.11
N ILE A 157 -11.99 -9.26 -0.84
CA ILE A 157 -12.05 -10.31 -1.88
C ILE A 157 -13.19 -10.01 -2.85
N SER A 158 -14.38 -9.69 -2.32
CA SER A 158 -15.56 -9.43 -3.15
C SER A 158 -15.39 -8.18 -4.03
N LYS A 159 -14.71 -7.15 -3.53
CA LYS A 159 -14.36 -5.96 -4.33
C LYS A 159 -13.30 -6.28 -5.38
N ASP A 160 -12.25 -6.97 -4.96
CA ASP A 160 -11.15 -7.34 -5.85
C ASP A 160 -11.63 -8.23 -6.98
N SER A 161 -12.56 -9.17 -6.76
CA SER A 161 -13.08 -10.05 -7.81
C SER A 161 -13.88 -9.30 -8.87
N ILE A 162 -14.58 -8.23 -8.48
CA ILE A 162 -15.29 -7.35 -9.42
C ILE A 162 -14.29 -6.55 -10.27
N ASP A 163 -13.27 -5.97 -9.62
CA ASP A 163 -12.23 -5.17 -10.29
C ASP A 163 -11.28 -6.04 -11.14
N THR A 164 -11.07 -7.28 -10.70
CA THR A 164 -10.14 -8.27 -11.25
C THR A 164 -10.94 -9.29 -12.08
N LEU A 165 -11.46 -8.86 -13.22
CA LEU A 165 -12.01 -9.74 -14.28
C LEU A 165 -11.00 -10.78 -14.85
N LEU A 166 -9.81 -10.92 -14.24
CA LEU A 166 -8.72 -11.80 -14.65
C LEU A 166 -8.92 -13.28 -14.30
N LEU A 167 -9.86 -13.63 -13.42
CA LEU A 167 -10.12 -15.06 -13.13
C LEU A 167 -10.83 -15.78 -14.28
N GLY A 168 -11.38 -15.03 -15.25
CA GLY A 168 -12.18 -15.58 -16.33
C GLY A 168 -13.50 -16.13 -15.79
N LYS A 169 -14.63 -15.81 -16.43
CA LYS A 169 -15.87 -16.50 -16.08
C LYS A 169 -15.83 -17.90 -16.70
N SER A 170 -15.51 -18.91 -15.89
CA SER A 170 -15.70 -20.29 -16.31
C SER A 170 -17.19 -20.62 -16.19
N HIS A 171 -17.87 -20.69 -17.33
CA HIS A 171 -19.27 -21.10 -17.44
C HIS A 171 -19.40 -22.61 -17.71
N SER A 172 -18.40 -23.41 -17.33
CA SER A 172 -18.50 -24.86 -17.48
C SER A 172 -19.72 -25.39 -16.71
N PRO A 173 -20.52 -26.29 -17.30
CA PRO A 173 -21.64 -26.88 -16.59
C PRO A 173 -21.13 -27.59 -15.34
N LEU A 174 -21.76 -27.30 -14.21
CA LEU A 174 -21.50 -28.01 -12.96
C LEU A 174 -21.87 -29.48 -13.15
N GLY A 175 -21.04 -30.40 -12.64
CA GLY A 175 -21.37 -31.82 -12.68
C GLY A 175 -22.65 -32.11 -11.91
N GLU A 176 -23.39 -33.16 -12.29
CA GLU A 176 -24.71 -33.52 -11.73
C GLU A 176 -24.73 -33.65 -10.20
N ASN A 177 -23.58 -33.96 -9.59
CA ASN A 177 -23.45 -34.16 -8.14
C ASN A 177 -22.85 -32.94 -7.40
N VAL A 178 -22.78 -31.77 -8.04
CA VAL A 178 -22.22 -30.55 -7.43
C VAL A 178 -23.34 -29.60 -7.01
N SER A 179 -23.49 -29.41 -5.71
CA SER A 179 -24.35 -28.37 -5.14
C SER A 179 -23.52 -27.15 -4.78
N VAL A 180 -24.04 -25.98 -5.13
CA VAL A 180 -23.34 -24.71 -4.94
C VAL A 180 -24.17 -23.79 -4.06
N VAL A 181 -23.58 -23.27 -3.00
CA VAL A 181 -24.20 -22.34 -2.04
C VAL A 181 -23.64 -20.95 -2.29
N ASN A 182 -24.50 -19.92 -2.28
CA ASN A 182 -24.14 -18.52 -2.53
C ASN A 182 -23.46 -18.31 -3.90
N LYS A 183 -24.13 -18.74 -4.97
CA LYS A 183 -23.61 -18.67 -6.36
C LYS A 183 -23.12 -17.28 -6.75
N GLU A 184 -23.77 -16.21 -6.29
CA GLU A 184 -23.34 -14.82 -6.55
C GLU A 184 -21.99 -14.43 -5.91
N HIS A 185 -21.48 -15.22 -4.96
CA HIS A 185 -20.21 -14.97 -4.25
C HIS A 185 -19.09 -15.94 -4.65
N ILE A 186 -19.26 -16.66 -5.76
CA ILE A 186 -18.26 -17.59 -6.28
C ILE A 186 -17.61 -16.94 -7.51
N PHE A 187 -16.29 -16.78 -7.41
CA PHE A 187 -15.45 -16.06 -8.36
C PHE A 187 -14.36 -16.98 -8.91
#